data_AF-A0A4Q5ZYL9-F1
#
_entry.id   AF-A0A4Q5ZYL9-F1
#
_cell.length_a   1.000
_cell.length_b   1.000
_cell.length_c   1.000
_cell.angle_alpha   90.00
_cell.angle_beta   90.00
_cell.angle_gamma   90.00
#
_symmetry.space_group_name_H-M   'P 1'
#
loop_
_entity.id
_entity.type
_entity.pdbx_description
1 polymer ?
#
loop_
_entity_poly.entity_id
_entity_poly.type
_entity_poly.pdbx_seq_one_letter_code
_entity_poly.pdbx_strand_id
1 'polypeptide(L)'
;MLKTSTLFSANLTNLKLICQRQKHPFHILDASPYPFLVSFFLLALLIPTTLYMHALELPFGLPRADLIHISFFGLYLTAMSWFISIIKESSQGYHTSKVQHGLRMGMVLFILSEVMLFFAFF
;
A
#
# COMPACT_ATOMS: atom_id res chain seq x y z
N MET A 1 6.26 -42.43 4.07
CA MET A 1 5.69 -41.53 3.05
C MET A 1 4.25 -41.07 3.35
N LEU A 2 3.62 -41.44 4.48
CA LEU A 2 2.20 -41.12 4.78
C LEU A 2 1.99 -39.99 5.82
N LYS A 3 3.04 -39.34 6.31
CA LYS A 3 2.94 -38.34 7.41
C LYS A 3 2.82 -36.89 6.92
N THR A 4 3.06 -36.63 5.63
CA THR A 4 2.99 -35.31 5.00
C THR A 4 1.58 -34.94 4.55
N SER A 5 0.72 -35.91 4.20
CA SER A 5 -0.66 -35.68 3.79
C SER A 5 -1.58 -35.28 4.94
N THR A 6 -1.35 -35.80 6.15
CA THR A 6 -2.14 -35.46 7.35
C THR A 6 -1.83 -34.06 7.87
N LEU A 7 -0.57 -33.61 7.80
CA LEU A 7 -0.17 -32.24 8.16
C LEU A 7 -0.74 -31.20 7.17
N PHE A 8 -0.78 -31.51 5.88
CA PHE A 8 -1.41 -30.65 4.87
C PHE A 8 -2.93 -30.55 5.08
N SER A 9 -3.60 -31.67 5.34
CA SER A 9 -5.03 -31.69 5.67
C SER A 9 -5.34 -30.92 6.96
N ALA A 10 -4.48 -31.00 7.97
CA ALA A 10 -4.64 -30.27 9.23
C ALA A 10 -4.44 -28.76 9.06
N ASN A 11 -3.53 -28.32 8.18
CA ASN A 11 -3.42 -26.90 7.84
C ASN A 11 -4.65 -26.41 7.05
N LEU A 12 -5.18 -27.23 6.14
CA LEU A 12 -6.39 -26.89 5.38
C LEU A 12 -7.62 -26.74 6.28
N THR A 13 -7.77 -27.58 7.31
CA THR A 13 -8.87 -27.47 8.29
C THR A 13 -8.70 -26.27 9.22
N ASN A 14 -7.48 -25.96 9.65
CA ASN A 14 -7.19 -24.75 10.44
C ASN A 14 -7.45 -23.47 9.64
N LEU A 15 -7.10 -23.44 8.36
CA LEU A 15 -7.36 -22.30 7.47
C LEU A 15 -8.86 -22.13 7.21
N LYS A 16 -9.61 -23.24 7.08
CA LYS A 16 -11.08 -23.23 7.06
C LYS A 16 -11.69 -22.72 8.38
N LEU A 17 -11.11 -23.09 9.53
CA LEU A 17 -11.61 -22.69 10.86
C LEU A 17 -11.44 -21.19 11.14
N ILE A 18 -10.39 -20.55 10.62
CA ILE A 18 -10.20 -19.09 10.74
C ILE A 18 -11.26 -18.34 9.92
N CYS A 19 -11.53 -18.76 8.67
CA CYS A 19 -12.59 -18.19 7.83
C CYS A 19 -14.00 -18.39 8.41
N GLN A 20 -14.24 -19.47 9.16
CA GLN A 20 -15.55 -19.75 9.79
C GLN A 20 -15.86 -18.85 11.00
N ARG A 21 -14.89 -18.11 11.55
CA ARG A 21 -15.10 -17.28 12.75
C ARG A 21 -15.64 -15.88 12.44
N GLN A 22 -15.38 -15.32 11.25
CA GLN A 22 -15.93 -14.01 10.87
C GLN A 22 -17.37 -14.15 10.39
N LYS A 23 -18.30 -13.48 11.09
CA LYS A 23 -19.73 -13.45 10.74
C LYS A 23 -20.02 -12.65 9.47
N HIS A 24 -19.08 -11.82 9.01
CA HIS A 24 -19.24 -10.98 7.83
C HIS A 24 -18.17 -11.29 6.76
N PRO A 25 -18.48 -11.05 5.48
CA PRO A 25 -17.61 -11.40 4.35
C PRO A 25 -16.48 -10.38 4.08
N PHE A 26 -16.42 -9.29 4.84
CA PHE A 26 -15.42 -8.22 4.67
C PHE A 26 -14.12 -8.51 5.41
N HIS A 27 -12.99 -8.12 4.80
CA HIS A 27 -11.68 -8.22 5.41
C HIS A 27 -11.45 -7.07 6.40
N ILE A 28 -11.02 -7.39 7.63
CA ILE A 28 -10.59 -6.40 8.63
C ILE A 28 -9.07 -6.38 8.61
N LEU A 29 -8.48 -5.23 8.35
CA LEU A 29 -7.03 -5.08 8.28
C LEU A 29 -6.44 -4.92 9.68
N ASP A 30 -5.28 -5.53 9.89
CA ASP A 30 -4.42 -5.23 11.03
C ASP A 30 -3.79 -3.84 10.89
N ALA A 31 -3.37 -3.25 12.01
CA ALA A 31 -2.70 -1.94 12.00
C ALA A 31 -1.40 -2.01 11.18
N SER A 32 -1.27 -1.15 10.17
CA SER A 32 -0.07 -1.08 9.32
C SER A 32 0.64 0.28 9.45
N PRO A 33 2.00 0.31 9.46
CA PRO A 33 2.76 1.55 9.57
C PRO A 33 2.90 2.31 8.24
N TYR A 34 2.58 1.67 7.11
CA TYR A 34 2.82 2.21 5.77
C TYR A 34 2.15 3.56 5.50
N PRO A 35 0.86 3.79 5.85
CA PRO A 35 0.21 5.08 5.58
C PRO A 35 0.92 6.26 6.28
N PHE A 36 1.41 6.03 7.50
CA PHE A 36 2.18 7.02 8.24
C PHE A 36 3.51 7.32 7.53
N LEU A 37 4.26 6.29 7.15
CA LEU A 37 5.54 6.45 6.44
C LEU A 37 5.36 7.19 5.10
N VAL A 38 4.33 6.85 4.32
CA VAL A 38 4.02 7.53 3.05
C VAL A 38 3.76 9.02 3.28
N SER A 39 2.96 9.37 4.30
CA SER A 39 2.68 10.78 4.63
C SER A 39 3.94 11.56 5.02
N PHE A 40 4.83 10.93 5.79
CA PHE A 40 6.09 11.54 6.21
C PHE A 40 7.03 11.79 5.03
N PHE A 41 7.21 10.79 4.15
CA PHE A 41 8.06 10.95 2.97
C PHE A 41 7.49 11.93 1.94
N LEU A 42 6.16 12.02 1.80
CA LEU A 42 5.52 13.04 0.96
C LEU A 42 5.78 14.46 1.49
N LEU A 43 5.65 14.69 2.79
CA LEU A 43 5.97 15.98 3.40
C LEU A 43 7.46 16.32 3.22
N ALA A 44 8.33 15.34 3.46
CA ALA A 44 9.77 15.47 3.29
C ALA A 44 10.16 15.72 1.83
N LEU A 45 9.36 15.29 0.85
CA LEU A 45 9.54 15.61 -0.57
C LEU A 45 9.05 17.03 -0.90
N LEU A 46 7.93 17.47 -0.33
CA LEU A 46 7.31 18.76 -0.63
C LEU A 46 8.19 19.94 -0.17
N ILE A 47 8.72 19.90 1.06
CA ILE A 47 9.49 21.02 1.64
C ILE A 47 10.72 21.36 0.78
N PRO A 48 11.63 20.42 0.47
CA PRO A 48 12.81 20.72 -0.36
C PRO A 48 12.44 21.11 -1.80
N THR A 49 11.37 20.54 -2.35
CA THR A 49 10.89 20.88 -3.71
C THR A 49 10.45 22.34 -3.81
N THR A 50 9.67 22.83 -2.84
CA THR A 50 9.23 24.24 -2.81
C THR A 50 10.40 25.21 -2.62
N LEU A 51 11.37 24.85 -1.77
CA LEU A 51 12.59 25.65 -1.55
C LEU A 51 13.51 25.66 -2.79
N TYR A 52 13.55 24.55 -3.54
CA TYR A 52 14.25 24.48 -4.82
C TYR A 52 13.66 25.47 -5.83
N MET A 53 12.32 25.53 -5.95
CA MET A 53 11.64 26.47 -6.85
C MET A 53 11.86 27.95 -6.50
N HIS A 54 11.97 28.27 -5.20
CA HIS A 54 12.19 29.66 -4.73
C HIS A 54 13.67 30.03 -4.58
N ALA A 55 14.59 29.15 -4.98
CA ALA A 55 16.03 29.31 -4.80
C ALA A 55 16.46 29.62 -3.34
N LEU A 56 15.65 29.25 -2.35
CA LEU A 56 15.92 29.48 -0.93
C LEU A 56 16.85 28.40 -0.39
N GLU A 57 17.72 28.79 0.55
CA GLU A 57 18.58 27.84 1.24
C GLU A 57 17.85 27.15 2.39
N LEU A 58 18.24 25.91 2.66
CA LEU A 58 17.71 25.15 3.79
C LEU A 58 18.33 25.65 5.10
N PRO A 59 17.56 25.74 6.20
CA PRO A 59 18.06 26.19 7.51
C PRO A 59 19.24 25.38 8.10
N PHE A 60 19.60 24.24 7.51
CA PHE A 60 20.60 23.30 8.00
C PHE A 60 21.80 23.09 7.05
N GLY A 61 21.92 23.88 5.97
CA GLY A 61 23.06 23.81 5.04
C GLY A 61 23.15 22.51 4.21
N LEU A 62 22.12 21.64 4.28
CA LEU A 62 22.07 20.41 3.49
C LEU A 62 21.78 20.73 2.01
N PRO A 63 22.41 20.01 1.06
CA PRO A 63 22.10 20.12 -0.36
C PRO A 63 20.63 19.73 -0.63
N ARG A 64 19.90 20.64 -1.29
CA ARG A 64 18.47 20.49 -1.61
C ARG A 64 18.18 19.26 -2.48
N ALA A 65 19.05 19.00 -3.46
CA ALA A 65 18.89 17.89 -4.40
C ALA A 65 18.92 16.54 -3.66
N ASP A 66 19.86 16.35 -2.74
CA ASP A 66 20.02 15.09 -2.01
C ASP A 66 18.79 14.78 -1.16
N LEU A 67 18.20 15.79 -0.51
CA LEU A 67 16.96 15.62 0.27
C LEU A 67 15.76 15.22 -0.60
N ILE A 68 15.64 15.78 -1.81
CA ILE A 68 14.61 15.38 -2.78
C ILE A 68 14.83 13.91 -3.18
N HIS A 69 16.06 13.53 -3.53
CA HIS A 69 16.39 12.17 -3.95
C HIS A 69 16.17 11.14 -2.85
N ILE A 70 16.60 11.43 -1.61
CA ILE A 70 16.42 10.56 -0.45
C ILE A 70 14.92 10.39 -0.15
N SER A 71 14.15 11.48 -0.16
CA SER A 71 12.72 11.44 0.15
C SER A 71 11.93 10.70 -0.94
N PHE A 72 12.27 10.91 -2.21
CA PHE A 72 11.69 10.19 -3.33
C PHE A 72 12.00 8.69 -3.26
N PHE A 73 13.26 8.33 -2.97
CA PHE A 73 13.66 6.93 -2.81
C PHE A 73 12.97 6.26 -1.62
N GLY A 74 12.87 6.95 -0.48
CA GLY A 74 12.14 6.48 0.69
C GLY A 74 10.65 6.25 0.43
N LEU A 75 10.01 7.18 -0.30
CA LEU A 75 8.62 7.04 -0.74
C LEU A 75 8.43 5.83 -1.64
N TYR A 76 9.31 5.66 -2.64
CA TYR A 76 9.28 4.52 -3.55
C TYR A 76 9.41 3.18 -2.82
N LEU A 77 10.38 3.04 -1.92
CA LEU A 77 10.57 1.82 -1.14
C LEU A 77 9.37 1.51 -0.25
N THR A 78 8.78 2.54 0.38
CA THR A 78 7.62 2.39 1.24
C THR A 78 6.39 1.94 0.45
N ALA A 79 6.15 2.54 -0.73
CA ALA A 79 5.06 2.16 -1.62
C ALA A 79 5.20 0.70 -2.11
N MET A 80 6.40 0.30 -2.54
CA MET A 80 6.67 -1.08 -2.96
C MET A 80 6.46 -2.08 -1.82
N SER A 81 6.96 -1.76 -0.63
CA SER A 81 6.76 -2.59 0.57
C SER A 81 5.28 -2.74 0.91
N TRP A 82 4.50 -1.66 0.76
CA TRP A 82 3.07 -1.69 1.00
C TRP A 82 2.34 -2.59 -0.02
N PHE A 83 2.65 -2.46 -1.32
CA PHE A 83 2.05 -3.33 -2.34
C PHE A 83 2.41 -4.81 -2.13
N ILE A 84 3.64 -5.13 -1.73
CA ILE A 84 4.04 -6.50 -1.39
C ILE A 84 3.19 -7.02 -0.22
N SER A 85 2.91 -6.19 0.78
CA SER A 85 2.02 -6.56 1.89
C SER A 85 0.61 -6.93 1.40
N ILE A 86 0.04 -6.15 0.47
CA ILE A 86 -1.28 -6.42 -0.11
C ILE A 86 -1.29 -7.76 -0.88
N ILE A 87 -0.22 -8.06 -1.63
CA ILE A 87 -0.09 -9.34 -2.36
C ILE A 87 0.01 -10.51 -1.37
N LYS A 88 0.74 -10.34 -0.28
CA LYS A 88 0.86 -11.35 0.78
C LYS A 88 -0.48 -11.62 1.45
N GLU A 89 -1.23 -10.57 1.77
CA GLU A 89 -2.58 -10.63 2.34
C GLU A 89 -3.56 -11.36 1.39
N SER A 90 -3.48 -11.06 0.09
CA SER A 90 -4.25 -11.79 -0.93
C SER A 90 -3.93 -13.29 -0.94
N SER A 91 -2.66 -13.66 -0.77
CA SER A 91 -2.20 -15.06 -0.81
C SER A 91 -2.64 -15.87 0.42
N GLN A 92 -2.95 -15.20 1.52
CA GLN A 92 -3.46 -15.81 2.76
C GLN A 92 -4.96 -16.17 2.69
N GLY A 93 -5.66 -15.74 1.63
CA GLY A 93 -7.06 -16.09 1.39
C GLY A 93 -8.07 -15.10 1.97
N TYR A 94 -7.64 -13.92 2.42
CA TYR A 94 -8.52 -12.87 2.95
C TYR A 94 -9.40 -12.19 1.87
N HIS A 95 -9.03 -12.32 0.59
CA HIS A 95 -9.75 -11.72 -0.53
C HIS A 95 -10.97 -12.56 -0.97
N THR A 96 -12.06 -12.49 -0.19
CA THR A 96 -13.35 -13.09 -0.57
C THR A 96 -13.93 -12.44 -1.84
N SER A 97 -14.87 -13.11 -2.52
CA SER A 97 -15.49 -12.58 -3.77
C SER A 97 -16.07 -11.16 -3.61
N LYS A 98 -16.65 -10.85 -2.44
CA LYS A 98 -17.16 -9.50 -2.15
C LYS A 98 -16.03 -8.47 -2.02
N VAL A 99 -14.93 -8.81 -1.36
CA VAL A 99 -13.74 -7.93 -1.25
C VAL A 99 -13.12 -7.68 -2.62
N GLN A 100 -12.98 -8.72 -3.44
CA GLN A 100 -12.45 -8.59 -4.81
C GLN A 100 -13.33 -7.69 -5.70
N HIS A 101 -14.66 -7.75 -5.53
CA HIS A 101 -15.56 -6.81 -6.22
C HIS A 101 -15.30 -5.37 -5.77
N GLY A 102 -15.14 -5.12 -4.46
CA GLY A 102 -14.77 -3.80 -3.94
C GLY A 102 -13.44 -3.28 -4.50
N LEU A 103 -12.40 -4.11 -4.54
CA LEU A 103 -11.09 -3.74 -5.11
C LEU A 103 -11.19 -3.37 -6.59
N ARG A 104 -11.98 -4.12 -7.39
CA ARG A 104 -12.22 -3.78 -8.81
C ARG A 104 -12.95 -2.45 -8.96
N MET A 105 -14.00 -2.22 -8.16
CA MET A 105 -14.71 -0.94 -8.18
C MET A 105 -13.79 0.22 -7.78
N GLY A 106 -12.91 0.03 -6.80
CA GLY A 106 -11.90 1.01 -6.42
C GLY A 106 -10.96 1.37 -7.57
N MET A 107 -10.48 0.37 -8.32
CA MET A 107 -9.62 0.62 -9.49
C MET A 107 -10.36 1.38 -10.60
N VAL A 108 -11.64 1.06 -10.84
CA VAL A 108 -12.47 1.79 -11.83
C VAL A 108 -12.62 3.26 -11.42
N LEU A 109 -12.89 3.54 -10.14
CA LEU A 109 -12.99 4.91 -9.63
C LEU A 109 -11.66 5.67 -9.73
N PHE A 110 -10.53 5.01 -9.49
CA PHE A 110 -9.20 5.61 -9.67
C PHE A 110 -8.95 6.01 -11.13
N ILE A 111 -9.22 5.11 -12.09
CA ILE A 111 -9.08 5.42 -13.53
C ILE A 111 -10.01 6.56 -13.92
N LEU A 112 -11.24 6.58 -13.40
CA LEU A 112 -12.17 7.67 -13.65
C LEU A 112 -11.62 9.01 -13.15
N SER A 113 -10.98 9.05 -11.98
CA SER A 113 -10.35 10.27 -11.46
C SER A 113 -9.19 10.76 -12.34
N GLU A 114 -8.39 9.86 -12.92
CA GLU A 114 -7.33 10.22 -13.88
C GLU A 114 -7.91 10.84 -15.16
N VAL A 115 -9.01 10.28 -15.68
CA VAL A 115 -9.71 10.85 -16.86
C VAL A 115 -10.25 12.26 -16.56
N MET A 116 -10.83 12.48 -15.38
CA MET A 116 -11.29 13.81 -14.97
C MET A 116 -10.13 14.81 -14.80
N LEU A 117 -8.96 14.35 -14.35
CA LEU A 117 -7.74 15.17 -14.29
C LEU A 117 -7.29 15.59 -15.69
N PHE A 118 -7.31 14.69 -16.68
CA PHE A 118 -7.02 15.07 -18.07
C PHE A 118 -8.03 16.06 -18.66
N PHE A 119 -9.31 15.93 -18.31
CA PHE A 119 -10.35 16.89 -18.74
C PHE A 119 -10.05 18.33 -18.28
N ALA A 120 -9.34 18.52 -17.16
CA ALA A 120 -8.96 19.87 -16.71
C ALA A 120 -7.87 20.54 -17.59
N PHE A 121 -7.14 19.78 -18.40
CA PHE A 121 -6.08 20.29 -19.29
C PHE A 121 -6.53 20.51 -20.74
N PHE A 122 -7.68 19.95 -21.15
CA PHE A 122 -8.27 20.09 -22.49
C PHE A 122 -9.39 21.14 -22.52
#